data_AF-K1U7L8-F1
#
_entry.id   AF-K1U7L8-F1
#
_cell.length_a   1.000
_cell.length_b   1.000
_cell.length_c   1.000
_cell.angle_alpha   90.00
_cell.angle_beta   90.00
_cell.angle_gamma   90.00
#
_symmetry.space_group_name_H-M   'P 1'
#
loop_
_entity.id
_entity.type
_entity.pdbx_description
1 polymer ?
#
loop_
_entity_poly.entity_id
_entity_poly.type
_entity_poly.pdbx_seq_one_letter_code
_entity_poly.pdbx_strand_id
1 'polypeptide(L)' 'QSCKFAIWKNNNWWAAKRKQPTKAIVAALLKDGRAHVMGLYSEKSGKTYDATVVLEDTGQYVNFKLEFDRQKGGGK' A
#
# COMPACT_ATOMS: atom_id res chain seq x y z
N GLN A 1 -6.02 24.48 -3.00
CA GLN A 1 -6.18 23.27 -2.16
C GLN A 1 -4.80 22.82 -1.70
N SER A 2 -4.44 23.02 -0.43
CA SER A 2 -3.17 22.50 0.11
C SER A 2 -3.32 21.00 0.38
N CYS A 3 -2.60 20.17 -0.37
CA CYS A 3 -2.45 18.75 -0.04
C CYS A 3 -1.82 18.65 1.36
N LYS A 4 -2.58 18.15 2.34
CA LYS A 4 -2.18 18.11 3.76
C LYS A 4 -1.34 16.87 4.15
N PHE A 5 -1.01 16.01 3.18
CA PHE A 5 -0.32 14.75 3.44
C PHE A 5 0.85 14.56 2.49
N ALA A 6 1.95 14.00 3.02
CA ALA A 6 3.13 13.62 2.27
C ALA A 6 3.32 12.10 2.41
N ILE A 7 3.48 11.41 1.29
CA ILE A 7 3.85 9.98 1.30
C ILE A 7 5.38 9.90 1.36
N TRP A 8 5.90 9.50 2.52
CA TRP A 8 7.34 9.39 2.73
C TRP A 8 7.88 8.11 2.09
N LYS A 9 8.86 8.28 1.18
CA LYS A 9 9.51 7.18 0.47
C LYS A 9 10.20 6.17 1.41
N ASN A 10 10.54 6.62 2.63
CA ASN A 10 11.23 5.83 3.66
C ASN A 10 10.33 5.47 4.85
N ASN A 11 9.02 5.27 4.63
CA ASN A 11 8.14 4.83 5.70
C ASN A 11 8.51 3.41 6.16
N ASN A 12 8.52 3.18 7.48
CA ASN A 12 8.74 1.87 8.10
C ASN A 12 7.80 0.79 7.53
N TRP A 13 6.59 1.17 7.12
CA TRP A 13 5.66 0.26 6.47
C TRP A 13 6.19 -0.31 5.13
N TRP A 14 6.76 0.55 4.27
CA TRP A 14 7.35 0.14 2.98
C TRP A 14 8.60 -0.73 3.19
N ALA A 15 9.43 -0.35 4.17
CA ALA A 15 10.59 -1.12 4.58
C ALA A 15 10.22 -2.52 5.09
N ALA A 16 9.17 -2.63 5.92
CA ALA A 16 8.62 -3.89 6.41
C ALA A 16 8.14 -4.80 5.26
N LYS A 17 7.54 -4.21 4.22
CA LYS A 17 7.13 -4.91 2.99
C LYS A 17 8.28 -5.15 2.02
N ARG A 18 9.52 -4.81 2.38
CA ARG A 18 10.74 -4.90 1.55
C ARG A 18 10.52 -4.33 0.15
N LYS A 19 9.77 -3.24 0.06
CA LYS A 19 9.35 -2.65 -1.20
C LYS A 19 9.59 -1.15 -1.18
N GLN A 20 10.01 -0.59 -2.30
CA GLN A 20 10.08 0.85 -2.48
C GLN A 20 8.86 1.32 -3.27
N PRO A 21 8.12 2.33 -2.79
CA PRO A 21 7.03 2.91 -3.56
C PRO A 21 7.61 3.58 -4.82
N THR A 22 7.17 3.11 -5.98
CA THR A 22 7.55 3.69 -7.27
C THR A 22 6.70 4.93 -7.55
N LYS A 23 7.14 5.76 -8.50
CA LYS A 23 6.40 6.97 -8.90
C LYS A 23 4.96 6.66 -9.32
N ALA A 24 4.73 5.51 -9.95
CA ALA A 24 3.39 5.05 -10.35
C ALA A 24 2.51 4.72 -9.14
N ILE A 25 3.05 4.02 -8.14
CA ILE A 25 2.33 3.67 -6.90
C ILE A 25 1.97 4.94 -6.14
N VAL A 26 2.92 5.87 -5.98
CA VAL A 26 2.68 7.15 -5.31
C VAL A 26 1.64 7.96 -6.07
N ALA A 27 1.73 8.06 -7.40
CA ALA A 27 0.74 8.78 -8.21
C ALA A 27 -0.66 8.18 -8.08
N ALA A 28 -0.80 6.86 -8.09
CA ALA A 28 -2.08 6.18 -7.91
C ALA A 28 -2.63 6.40 -6.49
N LEU A 29 -1.81 6.31 -5.46
CA LEU A 29 -2.22 6.61 -4.07
C LEU A 29 -2.68 8.06 -3.90
N LEU A 30 -1.99 9.02 -4.53
CA LEU A 30 -2.37 10.44 -4.46
C LEU A 30 -3.63 10.76 -5.26
N LYS A 31 -3.86 10.06 -6.38
CA LYS A 31 -4.99 10.29 -7.29
C LYS A 31 -6.26 9.58 -6.84
N ASP A 32 -6.13 8.30 -6.51
CA ASP A 32 -7.23 7.36 -6.28
C ASP A 32 -7.39 6.99 -4.79
N GLY A 33 -6.42 7.35 -3.94
CA GLY A 33 -6.37 6.86 -2.56
C GLY A 33 -5.98 5.39 -2.44
N ARG A 34 -5.70 4.72 -3.55
CA ARG A 34 -5.35 3.30 -3.62
C ARG A 34 -4.40 3.01 -4.78
N ALA A 35 -3.54 2.03 -4.60
CA ALA A 35 -2.63 1.57 -5.64
C ALA A 35 -2.44 0.06 -5.57
N HIS A 36 -2.58 -0.60 -6.72
CA HIS A 36 -2.24 -2.00 -6.82
C HIS A 36 -0.71 -2.17 -6.80
N VAL A 37 -0.21 -2.96 -5.85
CA VAL A 37 1.23 -3.21 -5.69
C VAL A 37 1.49 -4.70 -5.72
N MET A 38 2.35 -5.08 -6.67
CA MET A 38 2.75 -6.46 -6.87
C MET A 38 4.06 -6.78 -6.16
N GLY A 39 4.17 -8.01 -5.65
CA GLY A 39 5.36 -8.50 -4.95
C GLY A 39 5.70 -7.72 -3.68
N LEU A 40 4.70 -7.49 -2.83
CA LEU A 40 4.87 -7.05 -1.44
C LEU A 40 5.32 -8.23 -0.58
N TYR A 41 6.30 -8.04 0.29
CA TYR A 41 6.77 -9.09 1.18
C TYR A 41 5.85 -9.26 2.40
N SER A 42 5.46 -10.49 2.72
CA SER A 42 4.76 -10.82 3.97
C SER A 42 5.75 -11.32 5.01
N GLU A 43 6.02 -10.53 6.04
CA GLU A 43 6.78 -11.04 7.20
C GLU A 43 6.07 -12.23 7.87
N LYS A 44 4.73 -12.24 7.83
CA LYS A 44 3.92 -13.30 8.43
C LYS A 44 4.08 -14.66 7.75
N SER A 45 4.25 -14.67 6.42
CA SER A 45 4.30 -15.91 5.63
C SER A 45 5.64 -16.15 4.93
N GLY A 46 6.57 -15.19 4.97
CA GLY A 46 7.83 -15.23 4.25
C GLY A 46 7.69 -15.20 2.72
N LYS A 47 6.48 -14.94 2.19
CA LYS A 47 6.17 -14.98 0.76
C LYS A 47 5.83 -13.59 0.23
N THR A 48 6.07 -13.40 -1.06
CA THR A 48 5.60 -12.22 -1.79
C THR A 48 4.16 -12.41 -2.23
N TYR A 49 3.36 -11.35 -2.18
CA TYR A 49 1.99 -11.33 -2.63
C TYR A 49 1.66 -10.01 -3.32
N ASP A 50 0.59 -10.03 -4.09
CA ASP A 50 0.03 -8.84 -4.72
C ASP A 50 -1.15 -8.36 -3.88
N ALA A 51 -1.19 -7.06 -3.58
CA ALA A 51 -2.27 -6.46 -2.84
C ALA A 51 -2.49 -5.01 -3.26
N THR A 52 -3.70 -4.53 -3.05
CA THR A 52 -4.03 -3.13 -3.23
C THR A 52 -3.73 -2.39 -1.95
N VAL A 53 -2.77 -1.46 -2.00
CA VAL A 53 -2.46 -0.57 -0.90
C VAL A 53 -3.49 0.55 -0.91
N VAL A 54 -4.22 0.70 0.19
CA VAL A 54 -5.22 1.76 0.36
C VAL A 54 -4.72 2.74 1.41
N LEU A 55 -4.85 4.01 1.08
CA LEU A 55 -4.43 5.12 1.92
C LEU A 55 -5.65 5.57 2.72
N GLU A 56 -5.61 5.28 4.03
CA GLU A 56 -6.66 5.63 4.96
C GLU A 56 -6.28 6.92 5.70
N ASP A 57 -6.93 8.02 5.34
CA ASP A 57 -6.80 9.28 6.06
C ASP A 57 -7.73 9.28 7.27
N THR A 58 -7.16 9.37 8.47
CA THR A 58 -7.93 9.52 9.72
C THR A 58 -8.07 11.00 10.13
N GLY A 59 -7.74 11.94 9.24
CA GLY A 59 -7.73 13.38 9.49
C GLY A 59 -6.51 13.90 10.26
N GLN A 60 -5.83 13.03 11.01
CA GLN A 60 -4.59 13.35 11.73
C GLN A 60 -3.38 12.57 11.18
N TYR A 61 -3.59 11.34 10.70
CA TYR A 61 -2.56 10.50 10.12
C TYR A 61 -3.08 9.74 8.91
N VAL A 62 -2.19 9.45 7.98
CA VAL A 62 -2.45 8.56 6.86
C VAL A 62 -1.90 7.17 7.17
N ASN A 63 -2.79 6.19 7.24
CA ASN A 63 -2.46 4.79 7.44
C ASN A 63 -2.45 4.05 6.10
N PHE A 64 -1.60 3.02 5.98
CA PHE A 64 -1.55 2.16 4.81
C PHE A 64 -2.22 0.83 5.13
N LYS A 65 -3.35 0.55 4.46
CA LYS A 65 -4.06 -0.72 4.52
C LYS A 65 -3.76 -1.58 3.30
N LEU A 66 -3.85 -2.89 3.49
CA LEU A 66 -3.76 -3.86 2.41
C LEU A 66 -5.14 -4.43 2.17
N GLU A 67 -5.72 -4.11 1.02
CA GLU A 67 -6.88 -4.82 0.51
C GLU A 67 -6.41 -5.95 -0.41
N PHE A 68 -6.87 -7.13 -0.06
CA PHE A 68 -6.78 -8.31 -0.90
C PHE A 68 -8.17 -8.49 -1.48
N ASP A 69 -8.28 -8.41 -2.80
CA ASP A 69 -9.53 -8.76 -3.46
C ASP A 69 -9.82 -10.23 -3.14
N ARG A 70 -10.80 -10.45 -2.25
CA ARG A 70 -11.13 -11.78 -1.72
C ARG A 70 -11.65 -12.72 -2.81
N GLN A 71 -11.92 -12.21 -4.01
CA GLN A 71 -12.34 -13.00 -5.16
C GLN A 71 -11.21 -13.88 -5.73
N LYS A 72 -9.94 -13.64 -5.37
CA LYS A 72 -8.79 -14.48 -5.79
C LYS A 72 -8.22 -15.43 -4.73
N GLY A 73 -8.84 -15.55 -3.55
CA GLY A 73 -8.29 -16.32 -2.44
C GLY A 73 -9.31 -17.18 -1.70
N GLY A 74 -9.71 -18.31 -2.30
CA GLY A 74 -10.53 -19.31 -1.61
C GLY A 74 -11.28 -20.26 -2.53
N GLY A 75 -10.59 -20.87 -3.49
CA GLY A 75 -11.16 -21.91 -4.35
C GLY A 75 -10.19 -23.08 -4.48
N LYS A 76 -10.07 -23.87 -3.39
CA LYS A 76 -9.79 -25.32 -3.31
C LYS A 76 -9.26 -25.66 -1.92
#